data_AF-A0A3B9KSJ6-F1
#
_entry.id   AF-A0A3B9KSJ6-F1
#
_cell.length_a   1.000
_cell.length_b   1.000
_cell.length_c   1.000
_cell.angle_alpha   90.00
_cell.angle_beta   90.00
_cell.angle_gamma   90.00
#
_symmetry.space_group_name_H-M   'P 1'
#
loop_
_entity.id
_entity.type
_entity.pdbx_description
1 polymer ?
#
loop_
_entity_poly.entity_id
_entity_poly.type
_entity_poly.pdbx_seq_one_letter_code
_entity_poly.pdbx_strand_id
1 'polypeptide(L)'
;VVDSCAPGEDAAVPLKNHPDKIGPVSTIAFVTAVWMTITTVAEILADRGVKLYIHPSHNVGDPGAHDRLDEALKEYKKRIVGV
;
A
#
# COMPACT_ATOMS: atom_id res chain seq x y z
N VAL A 1 -3.63 -17.02 -3.12
CA VAL A 1 -3.23 -16.78 -1.72
C VAL A 1 -1.72 -16.57 -1.72
N VAL A 2 -1.23 -15.50 -1.10
CA VAL A 2 0.22 -15.22 -0.95
C VAL A 2 0.61 -15.63 0.46
N ASP A 3 1.56 -16.56 0.58
CA ASP A 3 2.16 -16.89 1.87
C ASP A 3 3.25 -15.87 2.18
N SER A 4 3.12 -15.15 3.29
CA SER A 4 4.10 -14.15 3.70
C SER A 4 5.33 -14.78 4.37
N CYS A 5 5.26 -16.07 4.71
CA CYS A 5 6.26 -16.80 5.50
C CYS A 5 6.62 -16.11 6.82
N ALA A 6 5.79 -15.17 7.28
CA ALA A 6 5.99 -14.51 8.57
C ALA A 6 5.86 -15.57 9.68
N PRO A 7 6.68 -15.49 10.74
CA PRO A 7 6.48 -16.33 11.91
C PRO A 7 5.03 -16.24 12.39
N GLY A 8 4.46 -17.38 12.82
CA GLY A 8 3.12 -17.39 13.44
C GLY A 8 3.04 -16.58 14.74
N GLU A 9 4.18 -16.12 15.24
CA GLU A 9 4.33 -15.16 16.31
C GLU A 9 4.26 -13.75 15.72
N ASP A 10 3.19 -12.99 15.99
CA ASP A 10 3.03 -11.63 15.44
C ASP A 10 4.17 -10.70 15.86
N ALA A 11 4.44 -10.64 17.17
CA ALA A 11 5.57 -9.90 17.73
C ALA A 11 6.80 -10.81 17.87
N ALA A 12 7.91 -10.46 17.22
CA ALA A 12 9.07 -11.37 17.10
C ALA A 12 10.31 -10.96 17.91
N VAL A 13 10.40 -9.71 18.38
CA VAL A 13 11.61 -9.16 19.01
C VAL A 13 11.44 -9.11 20.53
N PRO A 14 12.28 -9.78 21.33
CA PRO A 14 12.20 -9.71 22.79
C PRO A 14 12.62 -8.33 23.32
N LEU A 15 11.93 -7.83 24.35
CA LEU A 15 12.23 -6.57 25.01
C LEU A 15 12.72 -6.81 26.45
N LYS A 16 13.85 -6.18 26.82
CA LYS A 16 14.46 -6.35 28.14
C LYS A 16 13.50 -5.92 29.26
N ASN A 17 13.37 -6.75 30.29
CA ASN A 17 12.49 -6.53 31.45
C ASN A 17 11.00 -6.37 31.09
N HIS A 18 10.56 -6.98 29.98
CA HIS A 18 9.17 -6.94 29.53
C HIS A 18 8.69 -8.35 29.15
N PRO A 19 7.47 -8.76 29.54
CA PRO A 19 6.94 -10.08 29.20
C PRO A 19 6.57 -10.21 27.72
N ASP A 20 6.09 -9.13 27.10
CA ASP A 20 5.66 -9.13 25.70
C ASP A 20 6.82 -8.83 24.73
N LYS A 21 6.77 -9.44 23.55
CA LYS A 21 7.64 -9.14 22.41
C LYS A 21 7.16 -7.89 21.67
N ILE A 22 8.07 -7.23 20.96
CA ILE A 22 7.80 -6.10 20.06
C ILE A 22 8.08 -6.49 18.61
N GLY A 23 7.80 -5.60 17.66
CA GLY A 23 8.09 -5.82 16.24
C GLY A 23 7.02 -6.71 15.58
N PRO A 24 5.93 -6.12 15.06
CA PRO A 24 4.81 -6.85 14.47
C PRO A 24 5.16 -7.34 13.07
N VAL A 25 5.86 -8.47 12.98
CA VAL A 25 6.39 -9.01 11.71
C VAL A 25 5.26 -9.38 10.76
N SER A 26 4.12 -9.87 11.28
CA SER A 26 2.96 -10.19 10.43
C SER A 26 2.40 -8.93 9.74
N THR A 27 2.35 -7.81 10.47
CA THR A 27 1.89 -6.52 9.92
C THR A 27 2.85 -6.00 8.86
N ILE A 28 4.16 -6.04 9.14
CA ILE A 28 5.19 -5.61 8.18
C ILE A 28 5.10 -6.47 6.91
N ALA A 29 5.06 -7.80 7.06
CA ALA A 29 4.99 -8.71 5.93
C ALA A 29 3.70 -8.53 5.12
N PHE A 30 2.55 -8.31 5.78
CA PHE A 30 1.29 -8.01 5.10
C PHE A 30 1.37 -6.71 4.30
N VAL A 31 1.81 -5.61 4.92
CA VAL A 31 1.94 -4.31 4.24
C VAL A 31 2.90 -4.41 3.05
N THR A 32 4.04 -5.08 3.21
CA THR A 32 5.00 -5.31 2.12
C THR A 32 4.36 -6.12 1.00
N ALA A 33 3.70 -7.25 1.29
CA ALA A 33 3.09 -8.10 0.27
C ALA A 33 1.98 -7.38 -0.50
N VAL A 34 1.14 -6.59 0.19
CA VAL A 34 0.10 -5.77 -0.42
C VAL A 34 0.72 -4.74 -1.36
N TRP A 35 1.72 -3.98 -0.91
CA TRP A 35 2.33 -2.95 -1.73
C TRP A 35 3.11 -3.53 -2.92
N MET A 36 3.84 -4.63 -2.75
CA MET A 36 4.48 -5.35 -3.85
C MET A 36 3.45 -5.80 -4.90
N THR A 37 2.29 -6.30 -4.46
CA THR A 37 1.22 -6.68 -5.38
C THR A 37 0.69 -5.46 -6.14
N ILE A 38 0.41 -4.36 -5.43
CA ILE A 38 -0.10 -3.12 -6.02
C ILE A 38 0.88 -2.56 -7.06
N THR A 39 2.18 -2.47 -6.74
CA THR A 39 3.19 -1.90 -7.64
C THR A 39 3.38 -2.77 -8.88
N THR A 40 3.45 -4.10 -8.74
CA THR A 40 3.53 -5.02 -9.89
C THR A 40 2.30 -4.91 -10.79
N VAL A 41 1.09 -4.84 -10.22
CA VAL A 41 -0.13 -4.66 -11.02
C VAL A 41 -0.14 -3.30 -11.71
N ALA A 42 0.32 -2.24 -11.05
CA ALA A 42 0.43 -0.92 -11.65
C ALA A 42 1.37 -0.92 -12.87
N GLU A 43 2.55 -1.54 -12.76
CA GLU A 43 3.49 -1.69 -13.88
C GLU A 43 2.83 -2.43 -15.06
N ILE A 44 2.21 -3.58 -14.80
CA ILE A 44 1.52 -4.37 -15.84
C ILE A 44 0.41 -3.55 -16.53
N LEU A 45 -0.36 -2.77 -15.78
CA LEU A 45 -1.44 -1.94 -16.33
C LEU A 45 -0.90 -0.76 -17.14
N ALA A 46 0.19 -0.14 -16.69
CA ALA A 46 0.86 0.92 -17.41
C ALA A 46 1.41 0.43 -18.76
N ASP A 47 2.05 -0.75 -18.78
CA ASP A 47 2.54 -1.39 -20.00
C ASP A 47 1.41 -1.70 -21.00
N ARG A 48 0.20 -1.93 -20.49
CA ARG A 48 -1.02 -2.15 -21.28
C ARG A 48 -1.70 -0.84 -21.73
N GLY A 49 -1.13 0.33 -21.42
CA GLY A 49 -1.69 1.63 -21.77
C GLY A 49 -2.92 2.02 -20.97
N VAL A 50 -3.18 1.39 -19.81
CA VAL A 50 -4.30 1.74 -18.94
C VAL A 50 -3.95 3.01 -18.16
N LYS A 51 -4.84 4.03 -18.20
CA LYS A 51 -4.68 5.23 -17.38
C LYS A 51 -4.82 4.88 -15.90
N LEU A 52 -3.74 5.05 -15.14
CA LEU A 52 -3.72 4.89 -13.70
C LEU A 52 -4.00 6.22 -13.00
N TYR A 53 -4.89 6.18 -12.00
CA TYR A 53 -5.21 7.31 -11.14
C TYR A 53 -4.48 7.15 -9.81
N ILE A 54 -3.29 7.71 -9.71
CA ILE A 54 -2.40 7.57 -8.55
C ILE A 54 -2.44 8.85 -7.72
N HIS A 55 -2.65 8.71 -6.41
CA HIS A 55 -2.64 9.83 -5.48
C HIS A 55 -1.21 10.39 -5.35
N PRO A 56 -0.94 11.62 -5.78
CA PRO A 56 0.41 12.18 -5.70
C PRO A 56 0.77 12.50 -4.25
N SER A 57 2.06 12.41 -3.92
CA SER A 57 2.57 12.81 -2.60
C SER A 57 2.69 14.33 -2.53
N HIS A 58 2.13 14.92 -1.47
CA HIS A 58 2.21 16.36 -1.23
C HIS A 58 3.65 16.86 -1.06
N ASN A 59 4.56 16.00 -0.60
CA ASN A 59 5.96 16.37 -0.30
C ASN A 59 6.84 16.50 -1.55
N VAL A 60 6.36 16.14 -2.74
CA VAL A 60 7.15 16.14 -3.98
C VAL A 60 7.15 17.52 -4.67
N GLY A 61 6.26 18.44 -4.26
CA GLY A 61 6.24 19.81 -4.81
C GLY A 61 5.99 19.90 -6.31
N ASP A 62 5.40 18.87 -6.91
CA ASP A 62 5.22 18.74 -8.37
C ASP A 62 4.12 19.67 -8.89
N PRO A 63 4.41 20.58 -9.84
CA PRO A 63 3.40 21.37 -10.53
C PRO A 63 2.35 20.47 -11.19
N GLY A 64 1.07 20.67 -10.86
CA GLY A 64 -0.04 19.84 -11.36
C GLY A 64 -0.38 18.61 -10.49
N ALA A 65 0.26 18.45 -9.32
CA ALA A 65 -0.13 17.41 -8.36
C ALA A 65 -1.58 17.57 -7.88
N HIS A 66 -2.06 18.79 -7.69
CA HIS A 66 -3.45 19.04 -7.29
C HIS A 66 -4.45 18.56 -8.34
N ASP A 67 -4.22 18.84 -9.62
CA ASP A 67 -5.13 18.41 -10.69
C ASP A 67 -5.19 16.88 -10.79
N ARG A 68 -4.05 16.20 -10.72
CA ARG A 68 -4.00 14.72 -10.72
C ARG A 68 -4.66 14.12 -9.49
N LEU A 69 -4.52 14.76 -8.33
CA LEU A 69 -5.21 14.37 -7.11
C LEU A 69 -6.73 14.46 -7.28
N ASP A 70 -7.22 15.58 -7.81
CA ASP A 70 -8.65 15.80 -8.03
C ASP A 70 -9.23 14.77 -9.03
N GLU A 71 -8.50 14.49 -10.11
CA GLU A 71 -8.85 13.42 -11.05
C GLU A 71 -8.93 12.06 -10.36
N ALA A 72 -7.95 11.72 -9.52
CA ALA A 72 -7.91 10.44 -8.83
C ALA A 72 -9.05 10.29 -7.81
N LEU A 73 -9.35 11.34 -7.05
CA LEU A 73 -10.46 11.33 -6.09
C LEU A 73 -11.82 11.24 -6.79
N LYS A 74 -11.99 11.92 -7.93
CA LYS A 74 -13.22 11.84 -8.73
C LYS A 74 -13.46 10.42 -9.25
N GLU A 75 -12.41 9.78 -9.78
CA GLU A 75 -12.50 8.40 -10.24
C GLU A 75 -12.75 7.42 -9.09
N TYR A 76 -12.08 7.59 -7.95
CA TYR A 76 -12.32 6.76 -6.76
C TYR A 76 -13.78 6.85 -6.31
N LYS A 77 -14.32 8.07 -6.14
CA LYS A 77 -15.71 8.31 -5.75
C LYS A 77 -16.70 7.65 -6.70
N LYS A 78 -16.45 7.71 -8.02
CA LYS A 78 -17.27 7.04 -9.04
C LYS A 78 -17.30 5.52 -8.86
N ARG A 79 -16.20 4.90 -8.44
CA ARG A 79 -16.07 3.44 -8.29
C ARG A 79 -16.69 2.88 -7.02
N ILE A 80 -16.74 3.67 -5.95
CA ILE A 80 -17.28 3.23 -4.65
C ILE A 80 -18.79 3.47 -4.49
N VAL A 81 -19.47 4.03 -5.50
CA VAL A 81 -20.92 4.24 -5.42
C VAL A 81 -21.62 2.88 -5.28
N GLY A 82 -22.26 2.65 -4.13
CA GLY A 82 -23.02 1.42 -3.86
C GLY A 82 -22.25 0.32 -3.11
N VAL A 83 -21.00 0.58 -2.71
CA VAL A 83 -20.28 -0.18 -1.67
C VAL A 83 -20.59 0.44 -0.32
#